data_AF-R5PPU0-F1
#
_entry.id   AF-R5PPU0-F1
#
_cell.length_a   1.000
_cell.length_b   1.000
_cell.length_c   1.000
_cell.angle_alpha   90.00
_cell.angle_beta   90.00
_cell.angle_gamma   90.00
#
_symmetry.space_group_name_H-M   'P 1'
#
loop_
_entity.id
_entity.type
_entity.pdbx_description
1 polymer ?
#
loop_
_entity_poly.entity_id
_entity_poly.type
_entity_poly.pdbx_seq_one_letter_code
_entity_poly.pdbx_strand_id
1 'polypeptide(L)'
;MGAIDLNRIAVCMGKVIKLLSELQPVISNGDDVYEHKEDFCCIAYMCRVGILDRIENNSYMRNPTIPIRIPTGLFSSRKETIDSGLNLTIGKLKEIVSKDVITANYVDDILNYQGVFYEFERGLPDSFKRSL
;
A
#
# COMPACT_ATOMS: atom_id res chain seq x y z
N MET A 1 9.94 -11.59 -16.25
CA MET A 1 9.64 -11.16 -14.86
C MET A 1 8.38 -10.31 -14.76
N GLY A 2 8.11 -9.39 -15.69
CA GLY A 2 6.96 -8.47 -15.59
C GLY A 2 5.58 -9.06 -15.29
N ALA A 3 5.13 -10.10 -16.00
CA ALA A 3 3.80 -10.68 -15.77
C ALA A 3 3.60 -11.23 -14.34
N ILE A 4 4.67 -11.73 -13.71
CA ILE A 4 4.64 -12.24 -12.33
C ILE A 4 4.53 -11.07 -11.36
N ASP A 5 5.27 -9.99 -11.59
CA ASP A 5 5.22 -8.81 -10.73
C ASP A 5 3.87 -8.09 -10.84
N LEU A 6 3.24 -8.06 -12.03
CA LEU A 6 1.91 -7.48 -12.21
C LEU A 6 0.85 -8.26 -11.40
N ASN A 7 0.96 -9.60 -11.39
CA ASN A 7 0.07 -10.43 -10.59
C ASN A 7 0.31 -10.23 -9.08
N ARG A 8 1.57 -10.10 -8.65
CA ARG A 8 1.91 -9.81 -7.25
C ARG A 8 1.36 -8.46 -6.79
N ILE A 9 1.47 -7.43 -7.64
CA ILE A 9 0.86 -6.12 -7.40
C ILE A 9 -0.66 -6.28 -7.25
N ALA A 10 -1.31 -6.99 -8.19
CA ALA A 10 -2.75 -7.19 -8.15
C ALA A 10 -3.21 -7.86 -6.85
N VAL A 11 -2.53 -8.94 -6.43
CA VAL A 11 -2.82 -9.62 -5.17
C VAL A 11 -2.62 -8.70 -3.97
N CYS A 12 -1.56 -7.89 -3.97
CA CYS A 12 -1.33 -6.92 -2.90
C CYS A 12 -2.43 -5.84 -2.85
N MET A 13 -2.82 -5.29 -4.00
CA MET A 13 -3.93 -4.35 -4.10
C MET A 13 -5.23 -4.93 -3.53
N GLY A 14 -5.54 -6.20 -3.86
CA GLY A 14 -6.73 -6.88 -3.34
C GLY A 14 -6.71 -7.01 -1.81
N LYS A 15 -5.56 -7.33 -1.22
CA LYS A 15 -5.39 -7.37 0.23
C LYS A 15 -5.55 -5.99 0.88
N VAL A 16 -4.93 -4.97 0.32
CA VAL A 16 -5.03 -3.59 0.82
C VAL A 16 -6.48 -3.11 0.78
N ILE A 17 -7.18 -3.30 -0.35
CA ILE A 17 -8.60 -2.93 -0.48
C ILE A 17 -9.43 -3.60 0.61
N LYS A 18 -9.19 -4.89 0.86
CA LYS A 18 -9.90 -5.64 1.91
C LYS A 18 -9.63 -5.04 3.29
N LEU A 19 -8.37 -4.83 3.65
CA LEU A 19 -8.00 -4.24 4.96
C LEU A 19 -8.60 -2.86 5.15
N LEU A 20 -8.53 -2.00 4.13
CA LEU A 20 -9.16 -0.67 4.15
C LEU A 20 -10.68 -0.77 4.32
N SER A 21 -11.35 -1.73 3.68
CA SER A 21 -12.79 -1.92 3.83
C SER A 21 -13.22 -2.45 5.21
N GLU A 22 -12.32 -3.13 5.91
CA GLU A 22 -12.54 -3.63 7.27
C GLU A 22 -12.32 -2.52 8.31
N LEU A 23 -11.33 -1.64 8.09
CA LEU A 23 -11.03 -0.51 8.98
C LEU A 23 -11.97 0.69 8.76
N GLN A 24 -12.31 1.03 7.52
CA GLN A 24 -13.08 2.25 7.22
C GLN A 24 -14.37 2.41 8.04
N PRO A 25 -15.18 1.37 8.33
CA PRO A 25 -16.40 1.50 9.12
C PRO A 25 -16.19 1.96 10.57
N VAL A 26 -15.00 1.77 11.14
CA VAL A 26 -14.69 2.19 12.52
C VAL A 26 -14.09 3.60 12.59
N ILE A 27 -13.83 4.24 11.44
CA ILE A 27 -13.17 5.55 11.38
C ILE A 27 -14.17 6.67 11.11
N SER A 28 -14.62 7.33 12.17
CA SER A 28 -15.54 8.48 12.10
C SER A 28 -14.79 9.80 12.08
N ASN A 29 -13.77 9.97 12.91
CA ASN A 29 -13.04 11.22 13.13
C ASN A 29 -11.50 11.01 13.09
N GLY A 30 -10.74 12.04 13.45
CA GLY A 30 -9.27 11.99 13.50
C GLY A 30 -8.69 11.23 14.69
N ASP A 31 -9.39 11.20 15.83
CA ASP A 31 -8.97 10.42 17.01
C ASP A 31 -9.00 8.92 16.67
N ASP A 32 -10.06 8.45 16.00
CA ASP A 32 -10.16 7.06 15.51
C ASP A 32 -9.00 6.73 14.55
N VAL A 33 -8.60 7.67 13.70
CA VAL A 33 -7.43 7.49 12.80
C VAL A 33 -6.16 7.31 13.62
N TYR A 34 -5.94 8.13 14.63
CA TYR A 34 -4.74 8.09 15.47
C TYR A 34 -4.67 6.83 16.35
N GLU A 35 -5.81 6.36 16.85
CA GLU A 35 -5.91 5.09 17.57
C GLU A 35 -5.48 3.91 16.70
N HIS A 36 -5.87 3.91 15.42
CA HIS A 36 -5.51 2.90 14.43
C HIS A 36 -4.23 3.20 13.61
N LYS A 37 -3.38 4.15 14.06
CA LYS A 37 -2.19 4.57 13.31
C LYS A 37 -1.26 3.43 12.92
N GLU A 38 -1.11 2.41 13.78
CA GLU A 38 -0.23 1.27 13.51
C GLU A 38 -0.76 0.41 12.36
N ASP A 39 -2.08 0.21 12.30
CA ASP A 39 -2.74 -0.49 11.20
C ASP A 39 -2.53 0.26 9.88
N PHE A 40 -2.71 1.58 9.89
CA PHE A 40 -2.47 2.42 8.70
C PHE A 40 -1.01 2.44 8.26
N CYS A 41 -0.05 2.49 9.19
CA CYS A 41 1.37 2.37 8.89
C CYS A 41 1.70 1.00 8.28
N CYS A 42 1.11 -0.09 8.79
CA CYS A 42 1.28 -1.42 8.20
C CYS A 42 0.73 -1.48 6.77
N ILE A 43 -0.45 -0.90 6.53
CA ILE A 43 -1.04 -0.83 5.19
C ILE A 43 -0.19 0.04 4.26
N ALA A 44 0.36 1.17 4.75
CA ALA A 44 1.27 2.01 3.99
C ALA A 44 2.53 1.25 3.58
N TYR A 45 3.12 0.47 4.49
CA TYR A 45 4.28 -0.37 4.19
C TYR A 45 3.95 -1.46 3.17
N MET A 46 2.78 -2.10 3.29
CA MET A 46 2.27 -3.03 2.27
C MET A 46 2.11 -2.35 0.91
N CYS A 47 1.61 -1.11 0.85
CA CYS A 47 1.53 -0.35 -0.39
C CYS A 47 2.92 -0.04 -0.97
N ARG A 48 3.86 0.41 -0.14
CA ARG A 48 5.23 0.75 -0.55
C ARG A 48 5.96 -0.45 -1.14
N VAL A 49 6.14 -1.49 -0.34
CA VAL A 49 6.90 -2.70 -0.73
C VAL A 49 6.10 -3.57 -1.70
N GLY A 50 4.78 -3.66 -1.50
CA GLY A 50 3.85 -4.51 -2.24
C GLY A 50 3.55 -4.02 -3.66
N ILE A 51 3.43 -2.70 -3.83
CA ILE A 51 2.92 -2.08 -5.05
C ILE A 51 3.96 -1.15 -5.65
N LEU A 52 4.33 -0.09 -4.94
CA LEU A 52 5.14 1.00 -5.50
C LEU A 52 6.54 0.53 -5.92
N ASP A 53 7.25 -0.22 -5.09
CA ASP A 53 8.57 -0.75 -5.43
C ASP A 53 8.57 -1.59 -6.70
N ARG A 54 7.54 -2.41 -6.88
CA ARG A 54 7.44 -3.29 -8.05
C ARG A 54 7.19 -2.48 -9.31
N ILE A 55 6.38 -1.42 -9.23
CA ILE A 55 6.15 -0.49 -10.34
C ILE A 55 7.44 0.29 -10.66
N GLU A 56 8.12 0.81 -9.64
CA GLU A 56 9.33 1.61 -9.82
C GLU A 56 10.49 0.81 -10.43
N ASN A 57 10.64 -0.45 -10.01
CA ASN A 57 11.64 -1.40 -10.51
C ASN A 57 11.31 -1.97 -11.91
N ASN A 58 10.08 -1.81 -12.39
CA ASN A 58 9.65 -2.29 -13.70
C ASN A 58 9.15 -1.12 -14.57
N SER A 59 10.04 -0.55 -15.39
CA SER A 59 9.76 0.65 -16.19
C SER A 59 8.47 0.60 -17.02
N TYR A 60 8.11 -0.57 -17.57
CA TYR A 60 6.88 -0.73 -18.35
C TYR A 60 5.60 -0.56 -17.51
N MET A 61 5.63 -0.91 -16.22
CA MET A 61 4.49 -0.79 -15.31
C MET A 61 4.17 0.66 -14.92
N ARG A 62 5.06 1.60 -15.25
CA ARG A 62 4.79 3.03 -15.07
C ARG A 62 3.72 3.53 -16.03
N ASN A 63 3.31 2.74 -17.02
CA ASN A 63 2.17 3.08 -17.87
C ASN A 63 0.85 2.95 -17.07
N PRO A 64 0.15 4.07 -16.78
CA PRO A 64 -1.03 4.08 -15.94
C PRO A 64 -2.21 3.29 -16.52
N THR A 65 -2.25 3.11 -17.85
CA THR A 65 -3.37 2.46 -18.54
C THR A 65 -3.24 0.94 -18.63
N ILE A 66 -2.19 0.35 -18.07
CA ILE A 66 -2.01 -1.10 -18.09
C ILE A 66 -3.19 -1.75 -17.36
N PRO A 67 -3.90 -2.70 -18.00
CA PRO A 67 -4.97 -3.42 -17.36
C PRO A 67 -4.41 -4.37 -16.29
N ILE A 68 -5.07 -4.39 -15.15
CA ILE A 68 -4.76 -5.25 -14.01
C ILE A 68 -6.06 -5.92 -13.53
N ARG A 69 -5.95 -7.16 -13.06
CA ARG A 69 -7.08 -7.92 -12.51
C ARG A 69 -6.86 -8.12 -11.03
N ILE A 70 -7.54 -7.31 -10.22
CA ILE A 70 -7.40 -7.29 -8.76
C ILE A 70 -8.34 -8.36 -8.17
N PRO A 71 -7.84 -9.36 -7.43
CA PRO A 71 -8.70 -10.32 -6.73
C PRO A 71 -9.47 -9.62 -5.61
N THR A 72 -10.77 -9.85 -5.55
CA THR A 72 -11.66 -9.35 -4.48
C THR A 72 -12.16 -10.46 -3.55
N GLY A 73 -11.80 -11.72 -3.85
CA GLY A 73 -12.18 -12.90 -3.11
C GLY A 73 -11.53 -14.15 -3.72
N LEU A 74 -11.90 -15.33 -3.22
CA LEU A 74 -11.35 -16.62 -3.68
C LEU A 74 -11.59 -16.88 -5.17
N PHE A 75 -12.75 -16.45 -5.69
CA PHE A 75 -13.16 -16.67 -7.09
C PHE A 75 -13.64 -15.39 -7.79
N SER A 76 -13.52 -14.23 -7.14
CA SER A 76 -13.94 -12.94 -7.69
C SER A 76 -12.75 -12.04 -7.96
N SER A 77 -12.83 -11.30 -9.05
CA SER A 77 -11.83 -10.29 -9.38
C SER A 77 -12.48 -9.11 -10.09
N ARG A 78 -11.83 -7.96 -9.98
CA ARG A 78 -12.21 -6.71 -10.62
C ARG A 78 -11.14 -6.34 -11.65
N LYS A 79 -11.57 -5.99 -12.86
CA LYS A 79 -10.67 -5.48 -13.89
C LYS A 79 -10.52 -3.97 -13.70
N GLU A 80 -9.29 -3.52 -13.58
CA GLU A 80 -8.92 -2.12 -13.38
C GLU A 80 -7.73 -1.74 -14.27
N THR A 81 -7.34 -0.48 -14.24
CA THR A 81 -6.01 -0.04 -14.69
C THR A 81 -5.07 0.08 -13.48
N ILE A 82 -3.74 0.17 -13.70
CA ILE A 82 -2.79 0.45 -12.63
C ILE A 82 -3.18 1.74 -11.89
N ASP A 83 -3.52 2.79 -12.63
CA ASP A 83 -3.92 4.07 -12.04
C ASP A 83 -5.16 3.97 -11.15
N SER A 84 -6.23 3.34 -11.65
CA SER A 84 -7.43 3.08 -10.85
C SER A 84 -7.12 2.21 -9.62
N GLY A 85 -6.28 1.18 -9.79
CA GLY A 85 -5.84 0.33 -8.69
C GLY A 85 -5.07 1.09 -7.61
N LEU A 86 -4.20 2.03 -8.00
CA LEU A 86 -3.49 2.91 -7.07
C LEU A 86 -4.45 3.84 -6.33
N ASN A 87 -5.45 4.40 -7.01
CA ASN A 87 -6.48 5.23 -6.38
C ASN A 87 -7.33 4.44 -5.38
N LEU A 88 -7.73 3.22 -5.72
CA LEU A 88 -8.48 2.32 -4.81
C LEU A 88 -7.67 1.84 -3.60
N THR A 89 -6.35 1.96 -3.65
CA THR A 89 -5.44 1.51 -2.58
C THR A 89 -4.81 2.70 -1.87
N ILE A 90 -3.73 3.24 -2.43
CA ILE A 90 -2.95 4.34 -1.87
C ILE A 90 -3.78 5.62 -1.79
N GLY A 91 -4.55 5.94 -2.83
CA GLY A 91 -5.44 7.09 -2.82
C GLY A 91 -6.46 7.00 -1.68
N LYS A 92 -7.10 5.84 -1.54
CA LYS A 92 -8.07 5.59 -0.47
C LYS A 92 -7.45 5.62 0.92
N LEU A 93 -6.25 5.06 1.08
CA LEU A 93 -5.49 5.13 2.33
C LEU A 93 -5.25 6.60 2.73
N LYS A 94 -4.70 7.41 1.81
CA LYS A 94 -4.46 8.85 2.05
C LYS A 94 -5.74 9.61 2.38
N GLU A 95 -6.84 9.30 1.70
CA GLU A 95 -8.14 9.89 1.99
C GLU A 95 -8.58 9.61 3.44
N ILE A 96 -8.47 8.36 3.90
CA ILE A 96 -8.89 7.96 5.25
C ILE A 96 -8.03 8.65 6.32
N VAL A 97 -6.71 8.62 6.17
CA VAL A 97 -5.79 9.16 7.18
C VAL A 97 -5.72 10.70 7.18
N SER A 98 -6.26 11.36 6.16
CA SER A 98 -6.27 12.84 6.06
C SER A 98 -6.99 13.55 7.23
N LYS A 99 -7.78 12.82 8.01
CA LYS A 99 -8.47 13.33 9.21
C LYS A 99 -7.53 13.57 10.40
N ASP A 100 -6.33 12.97 10.41
CA ASP A 100 -5.30 13.19 11.42
C ASP A 100 -3.95 13.49 10.76
N VAL A 101 -3.41 14.67 11.03
CA VAL A 101 -2.17 15.16 10.41
C VAL A 101 -0.97 14.30 10.81
N ILE A 102 -0.93 13.80 12.05
CA ILE A 102 0.21 13.02 12.54
C ILE A 102 0.29 11.68 11.81
N THR A 103 -0.82 10.94 11.75
CA THR A 103 -0.91 9.66 11.06
C THR A 103 -0.73 9.83 9.54
N ALA A 104 -1.27 10.89 8.95
CA ALA A 104 -1.05 11.21 7.55
C ALA A 104 0.44 11.39 7.23
N ASN A 105 1.18 12.11 8.08
CA ASN A 105 2.63 12.28 7.91
C ASN A 105 3.38 10.94 7.99
N TYR A 106 3.05 10.08 8.96
CA TYR A 106 3.68 8.75 9.03
C TYR A 106 3.42 7.90 7.78
N VAL A 107 2.18 7.91 7.28
CA VAL A 107 1.82 7.20 6.05
C VAL A 107 2.59 7.77 4.85
N ASP A 108 2.67 9.09 4.71
CA ASP A 108 3.40 9.73 3.62
C ASP A 108 4.90 9.45 3.70
N ASP A 109 5.50 9.50 4.89
CA ASP A 109 6.90 9.14 5.10
C ASP A 109 7.15 7.70 4.62
N ILE A 110 6.29 6.75 5.01
CA ILE A 110 6.43 5.36 4.58
C ILE A 110 6.31 5.22 3.06
N LEU A 111 5.30 5.84 2.45
CA LEU A 111 5.08 5.75 1.00
C LEU A 111 6.21 6.38 0.17
N ASN A 112 6.91 7.37 0.73
CA ASN A 112 7.99 8.09 0.07
C ASN A 112 9.40 7.59 0.43
N TYR A 113 9.53 6.47 1.16
CA TYR A 113 10.83 5.98 1.63
C TYR A 113 11.58 6.98 2.54
N GLN A 114 10.83 7.70 3.35
CA GLN A 114 11.31 8.75 4.25
C GLN A 114 11.01 8.42 5.72
N GLY A 115 11.58 9.24 6.62
CA GLY A 115 11.37 9.14 8.06
C GLY A 115 12.18 8.05 8.76
N VAL A 116 12.03 8.01 10.08
CA VAL A 116 12.81 7.17 11.02
C VAL A 116 12.67 5.68 10.72
N PHE A 117 11.53 5.27 10.17
CA PHE A 117 11.24 3.87 9.83
C PHE A 117 12.29 3.28 8.88
N TYR A 118 12.64 4.00 7.80
CA TYR A 118 13.61 3.55 6.82
C TYR A 118 15.06 3.81 7.23
N GLU A 119 15.32 4.75 8.14
CA GLU A 119 16.63 4.89 8.76
C GLU A 119 16.99 3.63 9.55
N PHE A 120 16.04 3.09 10.32
CA PHE A 120 16.22 1.85 11.05
C PHE A 120 16.37 0.65 10.11
N GLU A 121 15.51 0.52 9.10
CA GLU A 121 15.60 -0.57 8.12
C GLU A 121 16.94 -0.57 7.39
N ARG A 122 17.44 0.60 6.97
CA ARG A 122 18.76 0.72 6.32
C ARG A 122 19.91 0.31 7.24
N GLY A 123 19.77 0.51 8.55
CA GLY A 123 20.74 0.07 9.56
C GLY A 123 20.73 -1.44 9.84
N LEU A 124 19.68 -2.18 9.44
CA LEU A 124 19.61 -3.62 9.65
C LEU A 124 20.58 -4.37 8.72
N PRO A 125 21.35 -5.35 9.23
CA PRO A 125 22.22 -6.19 8.42
C PRO A 125 21.46 -6.93 7.32
N ASP A 126 22.05 -7.04 6.13
CA ASP A 126 21.44 -7.76 4.99
C ASP A 126 21.14 -9.23 5.31
N SER A 127 21.93 -9.85 6.19
CA SER A 127 21.69 -11.22 6.66
C SER A 127 20.36 -11.34 7.41
N PHE A 128 19.98 -10.31 8.18
CA PHE A 128 18.72 -10.27 8.91
C PHE A 128 17.54 -10.06 7.95
N LYS A 129 17.68 -9.13 7.00
CA LYS A 129 16.64 -8.85 5.98
C LYS A 129 16.30 -10.06 5.11
N ARG A 130 17.29 -10.91 4.82
CA ARG A 130 17.09 -12.14 4.02
C ARG A 130 16.48 -13.31 4.81
N SER A 131 16.49 -13.22 6.15
CA SER A 131 15.99 -14.28 7.04
C SER A 131 14.52 -14.11 7.43
N LEU A 132 13.94 -12.95 7.15
CA LEU A 132 12.52 -12.64 7.26
C LEU A 132 11.79 -12.97 5.95
#